data_AF-A6XKY8-F1
#
_entry.id   AF-A6XKY8-F1
#
_cell.length_a   1.000
_cell.length_b   1.000
_cell.length_c   1.000
_cell.angle_alpha   90.00
_cell.angle_beta   90.00
_cell.angle_gamma   90.00
#
_symmetry.space_group_name_H-M   'P 1'
#
loop_
_entity.id
_entity.type
_entity.pdbx_description
1 polymer ?
#
loop_
_entity_poly.entity_id
_entity_poly.type
_entity_poly.pdbx_seq_one_letter_code
_entity_poly.pdbx_strand_id
1 'polypeptide(L)'
;VPSFRFVAYYHVGSSEVVSDSVWVDVKDTCMGTLKVQVKEPRPIYEPGEEFSLQITGDPGAKVGLVAVDKAVHGLNQNRLTQAKIWDIVEKHDTGCTAGGGRDSMGVFSDA
;
A
#
# COMPACT_ATOMS: atom_id res chain seq x y z
N VAL A 1 -1.12 1.42 4.00
CA VAL A 1 -0.06 2.45 4.06
C VAL A 1 1.20 1.70 4.44
N PRO A 2 2.25 1.75 3.61
CA PRO A 2 3.31 0.75 3.66
C PRO A 2 4.37 1.06 4.73
N SER A 3 4.79 2.32 4.84
CA SER A 3 5.81 2.72 5.82
C SER A 3 5.74 4.22 6.10
N PHE A 4 6.46 4.67 7.12
CA PHE A 4 6.71 6.09 7.39
C PHE A 4 8.08 6.31 8.05
N ARG A 5 8.61 7.53 7.99
CA ARG A 5 9.79 7.93 8.77
C ARG A 5 9.42 8.90 9.88
N PHE A 6 10.07 8.70 11.02
CA PHE A 6 9.96 9.59 12.16
C PHE A 6 11.33 10.25 12.39
N VAL A 7 11.36 11.58 12.34
CA VAL A 7 12.55 12.38 12.65
C VAL A 7 12.28 13.15 13.93
N ALA A 8 13.17 13.03 14.90
CA ALA A 8 13.12 13.79 16.15
C ALA A 8 14.39 14.62 16.29
N TYR A 9 14.26 15.82 16.86
CA TYR A 9 15.39 16.67 17.15
C TYR A 9 15.13 17.56 18.37
N TYR A 10 16.21 18.07 18.95
CA TYR A 10 16.16 19.10 19.99
C TYR A 10 17.40 20.00 19.90
N HIS A 11 17.32 21.17 20.54
CA HIS A 11 18.42 22.12 20.61
C HIS A 11 19.19 21.98 21.91
N VAL A 12 20.52 22.00 21.81
CA VAL A 12 21.43 22.15 22.96
C VAL A 12 21.99 23.56 22.93
N GLY A 13 21.60 24.39 23.90
CA GLY A 13 21.95 25.80 23.90
C GLY A 13 21.34 26.55 22.71
N SER A 14 22.10 27.49 22.14
CA SER A 14 21.64 28.37 21.05
C SER A 14 22.08 27.95 19.65
N SER A 15 23.01 27.00 19.51
CA SER A 15 23.68 26.72 18.23
C SER A 15 23.80 25.26 17.85
N GLU A 16 23.53 24.32 18.76
CA GLU A 16 23.65 22.89 18.49
C GLU A 16 22.27 22.26 18.30
N VAL A 17 22.16 21.39 17.29
CA VAL A 17 21.00 20.56 17.03
C VAL A 17 21.44 19.11 17.16
N VAL A 18 20.68 18.34 17.92
CA VAL A 18 20.80 16.89 18.00
C VAL A 18 19.55 16.30 17.38
N SER A 19 19.72 15.40 16.41
CA SER A 19 18.61 14.75 15.70
C SER A 19 18.88 13.27 15.54
N ASP A 20 17.79 12.51 15.39
CA ASP A 20 17.82 11.10 15.03
C ASP A 20 16.56 10.75 14.23
N SER A 21 16.60 9.65 13.48
CA SER A 21 15.46 9.20 12.69
C SER A 21 15.31 7.68 12.69
N VAL A 22 14.09 7.22 12.46
CA VAL A 22 13.77 5.80 12.29
C VAL A 22 12.80 5.62 11.13
N TRP A 23 13.08 4.62 10.29
CA TRP A 23 12.14 4.12 9.29
C TRP A 23 11.29 3.00 9.89
N VAL A 24 9.97 3.12 9.76
CA VAL A 24 9.00 2.19 10.35
C VAL A 24 8.20 1.52 9.24
N ASP A 25 8.40 0.22 9.12
CA ASP A 25 7.57 -0.67 8.30
C ASP A 25 6.22 -0.93 8.98
N VAL A 26 5.14 -0.77 8.22
CA VAL A 26 3.76 -0.94 8.70
C VAL A 26 3.10 -2.02 7.88
N LYS A 27 2.27 -2.83 8.52
CA LYS A 27 1.51 -3.86 7.81
C LYS A 27 0.70 -3.27 6.65
N ASP A 28 1.01 -3.71 5.45
CA ASP A 28 0.30 -3.36 4.23
C ASP A 28 -1.19 -3.72 4.30
N THR A 29 -2.01 -2.68 4.33
CA THR A 29 -3.46 -2.78 4.28
C THR A 29 -4.04 -1.66 3.43
N CYS A 30 -5.27 -1.85 2.94
CA CYS A 30 -6.02 -0.77 2.31
C CYS A 30 -6.38 0.26 3.39
N MET A 31 -6.33 1.55 3.06
CA MET A 31 -6.84 2.58 3.99
C MET A 31 -8.35 2.41 4.26
N GLY A 32 -9.05 1.78 3.32
CA GLY A 32 -10.46 1.46 3.41
C GLY A 32 -10.73 -0.03 3.18
N THR A 33 -11.99 -0.37 2.95
CA THR A 33 -12.41 -1.76 2.74
C THR A 33 -13.05 -1.95 1.37
N LEU A 34 -12.73 -3.06 0.71
CA LEU A 34 -13.44 -3.51 -0.48
C LEU A 34 -13.56 -5.03 -0.43
N LYS A 35 -14.80 -5.51 -0.46
CA LYS A 35 -15.12 -6.94 -0.51
C LYS A 35 -16.08 -7.18 -1.68
N VAL A 36 -15.70 -8.10 -2.56
CA VAL A 36 -16.52 -8.55 -3.68
C VAL A 36 -16.77 -10.04 -3.51
N GLN A 37 -18.04 -10.42 -3.48
CA GLN A 37 -18.47 -11.81 -3.32
C GLN A 37 -19.65 -12.09 -4.24
N VAL A 38 -19.86 -13.36 -4.60
CA VAL A 38 -21.14 -13.79 -5.14
C VAL A 38 -22.08 -14.03 -3.95
N LYS A 39 -23.31 -13.49 -4.01
CA LYS A 39 -24.28 -13.57 -2.91
C LYS A 39 -24.65 -15.01 -2.56
N GLU A 40 -24.80 -15.86 -3.58
CA GLU A 40 -25.15 -17.27 -3.48
C GLU A 40 -24.23 -18.08 -4.42
N PRO A 41 -23.01 -18.41 -3.98
CA PRO A 41 -22.02 -19.03 -4.84
C PRO A 41 -22.39 -20.48 -5.18
N ARG A 42 -22.37 -20.80 -6.48
CA ARG A 42 -22.51 -22.16 -7.01
C ARG A 42 -21.16 -22.69 -7.53
N PRO A 43 -20.91 -24.00 -7.46
CA PRO A 43 -19.66 -24.59 -7.95
C PRO A 43 -19.51 -24.49 -9.48
N ILE A 44 -20.62 -24.49 -10.21
CA ILE A 44 -20.69 -24.40 -11.68
C ILE A 44 -21.88 -23.49 -12.02
N TYR A 45 -21.72 -22.68 -13.08
CA TYR A 45 -22.77 -21.86 -13.67
C TYR A 45 -22.93 -22.27 -15.14
N GLU A 46 -24.17 -22.32 -15.62
CA GLU A 46 -24.50 -22.58 -17.01
C GLU A 46 -24.26 -21.32 -17.88
N PRO A 47 -23.97 -21.48 -19.19
CA PRO A 47 -23.85 -20.35 -20.09
C PRO A 47 -25.11 -19.48 -20.10
N GLY A 48 -24.95 -18.19 -19.77
CA GLY A 48 -26.06 -17.24 -19.67
C GLY A 48 -26.82 -17.26 -18.35
N GLU A 49 -26.42 -18.09 -17.37
CA GLU A 49 -26.99 -18.09 -16.04
C GLU A 49 -26.70 -16.76 -15.30
N GLU A 50 -27.74 -16.18 -14.73
CA GLU A 50 -27.63 -14.96 -13.93
C GLU A 50 -27.08 -15.27 -12.52
N PHE A 51 -26.26 -14.37 -12.00
CA PHE A 51 -25.79 -14.40 -10.63
C PHE A 51 -25.68 -12.97 -10.07
N SER A 52 -25.73 -12.86 -8.74
CA SER A 52 -25.66 -11.56 -8.07
C SER A 52 -24.31 -11.36 -7.38
N LEU A 53 -23.64 -10.26 -7.70
CA LEU A 53 -22.46 -9.79 -6.96
C LEU A 53 -22.88 -8.91 -5.79
N GLN A 54 -22.31 -9.17 -4.62
CA GLN A 54 -22.36 -8.30 -3.45
C GLN A 54 -21.04 -7.55 -3.34
N ILE A 55 -21.11 -6.22 -3.43
CA ILE A 55 -19.97 -5.32 -3.34
C ILE A 55 -20.13 -4.49 -2.07
N THR A 56 -19.14 -4.56 -1.19
CA THR A 56 -19.11 -3.80 0.06
C THR A 56 -17.84 -2.98 0.09
N GLY A 57 -17.98 -1.69 0.38
CA GLY A 57 -16.85 -0.80 0.57
C GLY A 57 -17.27 0.51 1.21
N ASP A 58 -16.34 1.47 1.24
CA ASP A 58 -16.53 2.70 2.01
C ASP A 58 -17.52 3.67 1.32
N PRO A 59 -18.24 4.50 2.10
CA PRO A 59 -19.17 5.49 1.55
C PRO A 59 -18.50 6.43 0.54
N GLY A 60 -19.10 6.58 -0.64
CA GLY A 60 -18.58 7.44 -1.72
C GLY A 60 -17.43 6.84 -2.54
N ALA A 61 -17.00 5.61 -2.25
CA ALA A 61 -15.97 4.93 -3.04
C ALA A 61 -16.42 4.69 -4.49
N LYS A 62 -15.49 4.89 -5.43
CA LYS A 62 -15.66 4.47 -6.83
C LYS A 62 -15.04 3.10 -7.02
N VAL A 63 -15.83 2.13 -7.48
CA VAL A 63 -15.39 0.74 -7.66
C VAL A 63 -15.30 0.42 -9.15
N GLY A 64 -14.12 0.03 -9.61
CA GLY A 64 -13.90 -0.52 -10.94
C GLY A 64 -13.92 -2.05 -10.90
N LEU A 65 -14.68 -2.67 -11.81
CA LEU A 65 -14.77 -4.12 -11.93
C LEU A 65 -14.23 -4.57 -13.29
N VAL A 66 -13.56 -5.71 -13.29
CA VAL A 66 -13.10 -6.39 -14.51
C VAL A 66 -13.29 -7.89 -14.34
N ALA A 67 -13.81 -8.56 -15.37
CA ALA A 67 -13.88 -10.00 -15.45
C ALA A 67 -12.78 -10.49 -16.39
N VAL A 68 -11.98 -11.48 -15.94
CA VAL A 68 -10.85 -12.02 -16.71
C VAL A 68 -10.97 -13.54 -16.72
N ASP A 69 -10.82 -14.13 -17.90
CA ASP A 69 -10.79 -15.59 -18.05
C ASP A 69 -9.56 -16.18 -17.34
N LYS A 70 -9.76 -17.30 -16.62
CA LYS A 70 -8.70 -17.99 -15.89
C LYS A 70 -7.55 -18.43 -16.78
N ALA A 71 -7.79 -18.79 -18.04
CA ALA A 71 -6.76 -19.21 -18.99
C ALA A 71 -5.75 -18.09 -19.29
N VAL A 72 -6.17 -16.82 -19.27
CA VAL A 72 -5.28 -15.67 -19.44
C VAL A 72 -4.22 -15.61 -18.34
N HIS A 73 -4.58 -16.03 -17.11
CA HIS A 73 -3.65 -16.09 -15.99
C HIS A 73 -2.64 -17.22 -16.08
N GLY A 74 -2.91 -18.26 -16.89
CA GLY A 74 -1.91 -19.29 -17.21
C GLY A 74 -0.83 -18.79 -18.16
N LEU A 75 -1.14 -17.78 -18.98
CA LEU A 75 -0.25 -17.22 -19.99
C LEU A 75 0.57 -16.02 -19.49
N ASN A 76 0.01 -15.23 -18.58
CA ASN A 76 0.65 -14.01 -18.08
C ASN A 76 0.45 -13.82 -16.57
N GLN A 77 1.56 -13.62 -15.86
CA GLN A 77 1.59 -13.44 -14.40
C GLN A 77 1.57 -11.95 -13.97
N ASN A 78 1.55 -11.01 -14.90
CA ASN A 78 1.48 -9.58 -14.61
C ASN A 78 0.07 -9.14 -14.22
N ARG A 79 -0.30 -9.45 -12.97
CA ARG A 79 -1.57 -9.05 -12.34
C ARG A 79 -1.40 -7.78 -11.52
N LEU A 80 -2.41 -6.92 -11.50
CA LEU A 80 -2.50 -5.84 -10.52
C LEU A 80 -2.83 -6.45 -9.15
N THR A 81 -1.99 -6.18 -8.16
CA THR A 81 -2.21 -6.59 -6.78
C THR A 81 -2.00 -5.39 -5.88
N GLN A 82 -2.56 -5.43 -4.68
CA GLN A 82 -2.33 -4.38 -3.70
C GLN A 82 -0.84 -4.22 -3.37
N ALA A 83 -0.12 -5.32 -3.19
CA ALA A 83 1.33 -5.30 -2.94
C ALA A 83 2.09 -4.54 -4.05
N LYS A 84 1.78 -4.79 -5.33
CA LYS A 84 2.43 -4.06 -6.43
C LYS A 84 2.16 -2.56 -6.43
N ILE A 85 1.00 -2.13 -5.92
CA ILE A 85 0.69 -0.70 -5.77
C ILE A 85 1.59 -0.12 -4.68
N TRP A 86 1.71 -0.80 -3.53
CA TRP A 86 2.58 -0.37 -2.44
C TRP A 86 4.06 -0.40 -2.83
N ASP A 87 4.54 -1.44 -3.53
CA ASP A 87 5.90 -1.51 -4.07
C ASP A 87 6.25 -0.29 -4.95
N ILE A 88 5.27 0.20 -5.73
CA ILE A 88 5.46 1.40 -6.56
C ILE A 88 5.51 2.65 -5.68
N VAL A 89 4.63 2.76 -4.68
CA VAL A 89 4.61 3.89 -3.75
C VAL A 89 5.92 3.97 -2.96
N GLU A 90 6.44 2.85 -2.46
CA GLU A 90 7.72 2.79 -1.73
C GLU A 90 8.92 3.18 -2.60
N LYS A 91 8.90 2.89 -3.90
CA LYS A 91 9.96 3.36 -4.82
C LYS A 91 10.00 4.88 -4.99
N HIS A 92 8.95 5.58 -4.57
CA HIS A 92 8.90 7.05 -4.59
C HIS A 92 9.20 7.66 -3.22
N ASP A 93 9.55 6.83 -2.23
CA ASP A 93 10.11 7.32 -0.99
C ASP A 93 11.43 8.05 -1.25
N THR A 94 11.54 9.28 -0.75
CA THR A 94 12.68 10.16 -0.99
C THR A 94 13.82 9.95 0.00
N GLY A 95 13.53 9.34 1.16
CA GLY A 95 14.58 9.01 2.11
C GLY A 95 15.36 7.78 1.69
N CYS A 96 16.61 7.71 2.15
CA CYS A 96 17.61 6.80 1.62
C CYS A 96 18.10 5.78 2.66
N THR A 97 17.86 6.02 3.95
CA THR A 97 18.40 5.21 5.04
C THR A 97 17.31 4.61 5.91
N ALA A 98 17.69 3.60 6.69
CA ALA A 98 16.82 2.99 7.71
C ALA A 98 16.65 3.89 8.96
N GLY A 99 17.39 5.00 9.05
CA GLY A 99 17.43 5.88 10.21
C GLY A 99 18.82 6.47 10.43
N GLY A 100 18.87 7.48 11.30
CA GLY A 100 20.08 8.23 11.64
C GLY A 100 20.64 9.07 10.48
N GLY A 101 21.89 9.48 10.64
CA GLY A 101 22.61 10.31 9.68
C GLY A 101 24.05 10.54 10.14
N ARG A 102 24.93 10.94 9.22
CA ARG A 102 26.35 11.22 9.54
C ARG A 102 26.51 12.36 10.56
N ASP A 103 25.64 13.35 10.47
CA ASP A 103 25.53 14.51 11.35
C ASP A 103 24.06 14.93 11.46
N SER A 104 23.78 15.95 12.27
CA SER A 104 22.40 16.36 12.54
C SER A 104 21.63 16.74 11.27
N MET A 105 22.26 17.44 10.33
CA MET A 105 21.61 17.81 9.07
C MET A 105 21.53 16.63 8.10
N GLY A 106 22.46 15.68 8.19
CA GLY A 106 22.40 14.40 7.51
C GLY A 106 21.12 13.63 7.85
N VAL A 107 20.72 13.60 9.14
CA VAL A 107 19.45 12.95 9.55
C VAL A 107 18.24 13.51 8.81
N PHE A 108 18.17 14.83 8.60
CA PHE A 108 17.06 15.46 7.87
C PHE A 108 17.14 15.26 6.36
N SER A 109 18.34 15.11 5.81
CA SER A 109 18.55 14.93 4.37
C SER A 109 18.34 13.47 3.94
N ASP A 110 18.66 12.55 4.83
CA ASP A 110 18.63 11.10 4.58
C ASP A 110 17.26 10.46 4.87
N ALA A 111 16.40 11.14 5.63
CA ALA A 111 15.06 10.69 6.00
C ALA A 111 13.98 11.03 4.96
#